data_AF-A0A534C5F1-F1
#
_entry.id   AF-A0A534C5F1-F1
#
_cell.length_a   1.000
_cell.length_b   1.000
_cell.length_c   1.000
_cell.angle_alpha   90.00
_cell.angle_beta   90.00
_cell.angle_gamma   90.00
#
_symmetry.space_group_name_H-M   'P 1'
#
loop_
_entity.id
_entity.type
_entity.pdbx_description
1 polymer ?
#
loop_
_entity_poly.entity_id
_entity_poly.type
_entity_poly.pdbx_seq_one_letter_code
_entity_poly.pdbx_strand_id
1 'polypeptide(L)'
;RGRIEELENGTETMRKQQRDLYGDLDKRITALQGTNPAPVAAGGSTAPGTPAPTGSSVEQTVYSQAFDALKAGSYSVAITGFKDFLANYPSSPLAENAQYWLGETYYVNHEYDAAAGAFRNVLQKWPDSRKAPDAMLKLGYTQLELKKVAEGRATLTEVTRKFPNSEAAKLASERLRRVPPR
;
A
#
# COMPACT_ATOMS: atom_id res chain seq x y z
N ARG A 1 -17.89 24.69 -11.24
CA ARG A 1 -18.18 24.26 -9.86
C ARG A 1 -17.99 22.74 -9.74
N GLY A 2 -18.65 21.91 -10.56
CA GLY A 2 -18.49 20.44 -10.49
C GLY A 2 -17.09 19.79 -10.63
N ARG A 3 -16.11 20.42 -11.31
CA ARG A 3 -14.76 19.82 -11.47
C ARG A 3 -13.93 19.73 -10.17
N ILE A 4 -14.17 20.64 -9.22
CA ILE A 4 -13.45 20.65 -7.93
C ILE A 4 -14.10 19.63 -7.00
N GLU A 5 -15.43 19.64 -6.92
CA GLU A 5 -16.23 18.68 -6.14
C GLU A 5 -15.97 17.22 -6.58
N GLU A 6 -15.80 16.94 -7.88
CA GLU A 6 -15.42 15.60 -8.36
C GLU A 6 -13.97 15.22 -8.00
N LEU A 7 -13.04 16.18 -8.06
CA LEU A 7 -11.64 15.94 -7.65
C LEU A 7 -11.59 15.57 -6.17
N GLU A 8 -12.33 16.30 -5.34
CA GLU A 8 -12.49 16.06 -3.91
C GLU A 8 -13.12 14.69 -3.65
N ASN A 9 -14.26 14.38 -4.29
CA ASN A 9 -14.92 13.08 -4.18
C ASN A 9 -14.01 11.89 -4.55
N GLY A 10 -13.12 12.07 -5.54
CA GLY A 10 -12.16 11.04 -5.95
C GLY A 10 -11.05 10.82 -4.92
N THR A 11 -10.53 11.91 -4.35
CA THR A 11 -9.58 11.85 -3.24
C THR A 11 -10.22 11.31 -1.97
N GLU A 12 -11.51 11.59 -1.73
CA GLU A 12 -12.26 11.07 -0.60
C GLU A 12 -12.55 9.58 -0.73
N THR A 13 -12.97 9.12 -1.90
CA THR A 13 -13.17 7.68 -2.19
C THR A 13 -11.87 6.92 -1.96
N MET A 14 -10.77 7.47 -2.48
CA MET A 14 -9.44 6.92 -2.30
C MET A 14 -9.02 6.91 -0.81
N ARG A 15 -9.23 8.01 -0.08
CA ARG A 15 -8.94 8.09 1.36
C ARG A 15 -9.78 7.10 2.17
N LYS A 16 -11.05 6.93 1.80
CA LYS A 16 -11.95 5.96 2.43
C LYS A 16 -11.44 4.54 2.23
N GLN A 17 -11.13 4.18 1.00
CA GLN A 17 -10.60 2.86 0.68
C GLN A 17 -9.22 2.61 1.31
N GLN A 18 -8.39 3.65 1.43
CA GLN A 18 -7.14 3.59 2.19
C GLN A 18 -7.41 3.30 3.67
N ARG A 19 -8.44 3.93 4.27
CA ARG A 19 -8.93 3.64 5.64
C ARG A 19 -9.41 2.20 5.80
N ASP A 20 -10.14 1.67 4.84
CA ASP A 20 -10.58 0.27 4.86
C ASP A 20 -9.37 -0.68 4.78
N LEU A 21 -8.38 -0.37 3.93
CA LEU A 21 -7.13 -1.11 3.82
C LEU A 21 -6.30 -1.06 5.12
N TYR A 22 -6.29 0.10 5.80
CA TYR A 22 -5.67 0.26 7.12
C TYR A 22 -6.32 -0.66 8.16
N GLY A 23 -7.66 -0.75 8.16
CA GLY A 23 -8.41 -1.57 9.11
C GLY A 23 -8.26 -3.07 8.88
N ASP A 24 -8.25 -3.54 7.62
CA ASP A 24 -8.01 -4.95 7.31
C ASP A 24 -6.60 -5.39 7.72
N LEU A 25 -5.61 -4.55 7.42
CA LEU A 25 -4.23 -4.84 7.76
C LEU A 25 -3.99 -4.91 9.27
N ASP A 26 -4.55 -3.98 10.03
CA ASP A 26 -4.47 -3.98 11.51
C ASP A 26 -5.05 -5.27 12.10
N LYS A 27 -6.20 -5.72 11.60
CA LYS A 27 -6.79 -7.01 11.98
C LYS A 27 -5.87 -8.18 11.65
N ARG A 28 -5.22 -8.15 10.48
CA ARG A 28 -4.28 -9.21 10.07
C ARG A 28 -3.00 -9.21 10.90
N ILE A 29 -2.44 -8.04 11.22
CA ILE A 29 -1.28 -7.92 12.12
C ILE A 29 -1.66 -8.45 13.51
N THR A 30 -2.80 -8.02 14.05
CA THR A 30 -3.29 -8.45 15.38
C THR A 30 -3.56 -9.95 15.42
N ALA A 31 -4.16 -10.51 14.36
CA ALA A 31 -4.39 -11.95 14.26
C ALA A 31 -3.08 -12.76 14.23
N LEU A 32 -2.01 -12.20 13.65
CA LEU A 32 -0.68 -12.82 13.66
C LEU A 32 0.02 -12.71 15.03
N GLN A 33 -0.25 -11.65 15.80
CA GLN A 33 0.24 -11.51 17.19
C GLN A 33 -0.46 -12.48 18.16
N GLY A 34 -1.69 -12.89 17.86
CA GLY A 34 -2.46 -13.85 18.68
C GLY A 34 -2.03 -15.31 18.53
N THR A 35 -1.19 -15.66 17.55
CA THR A 35 -0.68 -17.03 17.37
C THR A 35 0.74 -17.15 17.90
N ASN A 36 0.87 -17.24 19.22
CA ASN A 36 2.02 -17.87 19.85
C ASN A 36 2.08 -19.34 19.39
N PRO A 37 3.16 -19.88 18.83
CA PRO A 37 3.23 -21.31 18.53
C PRO A 37 3.47 -22.04 19.86
N ALA A 38 2.38 -22.35 20.56
CA ALA A 38 2.40 -23.46 21.51
C ALA A 38 2.60 -24.76 20.68
N PRO A 39 3.51 -25.66 21.07
CA PRO A 39 3.64 -26.93 20.37
C PRO A 39 2.45 -27.79 20.80
N VAL A 40 1.46 -27.98 19.92
CA VAL A 40 0.38 -28.93 20.18
C VAL A 40 0.26 -29.93 19.05
N ALA A 41 0.35 -31.18 19.47
CA ALA A 41 0.09 -32.39 18.74
C ALA A 41 -1.28 -32.40 18.04
N ALA A 42 -1.33 -33.20 16.98
CA ALA A 42 -2.46 -34.01 16.49
C ALA A 42 -3.88 -33.42 16.53
N GLY A 43 -4.50 -33.32 15.35
CA GLY A 43 -5.96 -33.31 15.21
C GLY A 43 -6.43 -32.51 14.00
N GLY A 44 -7.03 -33.18 13.03
CA GLY A 44 -7.34 -32.63 11.71
C GLY A 44 -8.43 -31.57 11.65
N SER A 45 -8.35 -30.69 10.65
CA SER A 45 -9.40 -30.46 9.66
C SER A 45 -8.92 -29.42 8.65
N THR A 46 -8.97 -29.80 7.39
CA THR A 46 -8.59 -29.04 6.20
C THR A 46 -9.59 -27.92 5.90
N ALA A 47 -9.11 -26.68 5.91
CA ALA A 47 -9.65 -25.58 5.10
C ALA A 47 -8.49 -25.02 4.24
N PRO A 48 -8.71 -24.58 2.99
CA PRO A 48 -7.62 -24.17 2.09
C PRO A 48 -6.98 -22.87 2.60
N GLY A 49 -5.83 -23.01 3.26
CA GLY A 49 -5.05 -21.90 3.79
C GLY A 49 -4.49 -21.05 2.66
N THR A 50 -4.82 -19.76 2.69
CA THR A 50 -3.91 -18.76 2.10
C THR A 50 -2.68 -18.74 2.99
N PRO A 51 -1.45 -18.96 2.48
CA PRO A 51 -0.25 -18.87 3.32
C PRO A 51 -0.18 -17.46 3.89
N ALA A 52 -0.28 -17.35 5.21
CA ALA A 52 -0.07 -16.11 5.93
C ALA A 52 1.41 -15.72 5.83
N PRO A 53 1.75 -14.42 5.75
CA PRO A 53 3.13 -13.98 5.79
C PRO A 53 3.69 -14.20 7.20
N THR A 54 4.37 -15.33 7.42
CA THR A 54 5.08 -15.64 8.67
C THR A 54 6.37 -14.81 8.75
N GLY A 55 6.26 -13.55 9.13
CA GLY A 55 7.40 -12.81 9.68
C GLY A 55 7.66 -13.27 11.12
N SER A 56 8.92 -13.27 11.56
CA SER A 56 9.25 -13.56 12.96
C SER A 56 8.52 -12.57 13.89
N SER A 57 8.19 -12.97 15.13
CA SER A 57 7.47 -12.11 16.09
C SER A 57 8.09 -10.71 16.24
N VAL A 58 9.43 -10.62 16.16
CA VAL A 58 10.18 -9.34 16.22
C VAL A 58 9.94 -8.48 14.98
N GLU A 59 9.95 -9.06 13.78
CA GLU A 59 9.67 -8.35 12.52
C GLU A 59 8.27 -7.72 12.58
N GLN A 60 7.30 -8.51 13.04
CA GLN A 60 5.92 -8.05 13.17
C GLN A 60 5.80 -6.87 14.13
N THR A 61 6.52 -6.88 15.26
CA THR A 61 6.53 -5.76 16.21
C THR A 61 7.15 -4.49 15.62
N VAL A 62 8.29 -4.60 14.93
CA VAL A 62 8.93 -3.44 14.30
C VAL A 62 8.02 -2.84 13.22
N TYR A 63 7.38 -3.71 12.42
CA TYR A 63 6.41 -3.30 11.43
C TYR A 63 5.17 -2.63 12.04
N SER A 64 4.61 -3.20 13.11
CA SER A 64 3.42 -2.66 13.76
C SER A 64 3.70 -1.29 14.39
N GLN A 65 4.87 -1.10 15.00
CA GLN A 65 5.27 0.20 15.57
C GLN A 65 5.33 1.30 14.51
N ALA A 66 5.95 1.03 13.35
CA ALA A 66 6.01 1.98 12.24
C ALA A 66 4.60 2.30 11.72
N PHE A 67 3.73 1.29 11.66
CA PHE A 67 2.36 1.43 11.23
C PHE A 67 1.48 2.20 12.24
N ASP A 68 1.68 1.99 13.54
CA ASP A 68 1.01 2.76 14.59
C ASP A 68 1.41 4.24 14.54
N ALA A 69 2.69 4.53 14.28
CA ALA A 69 3.15 5.90 14.06
C ALA A 69 2.46 6.55 12.86
N LEU A 70 2.26 5.80 11.76
CA LEU A 70 1.53 6.29 10.59
C LEU A 70 0.07 6.61 10.94
N LYS A 71 -0.61 5.71 11.67
CA LYS A 71 -2.00 5.92 12.14
C LYS A 71 -2.10 7.14 13.06
N ALA A 72 -1.09 7.36 13.89
CA ALA A 72 -0.99 8.52 14.79
C ALA A 72 -0.63 9.84 14.07
N GLY A 73 -0.41 9.82 12.75
CA GLY A 73 0.02 10.99 11.98
C GLY A 73 1.49 11.37 12.20
N SER A 74 2.26 10.54 12.92
CA SER A 74 3.68 10.73 13.17
C SER A 74 4.50 10.26 11.98
N TYR A 75 4.37 10.96 10.84
CA TYR A 75 4.90 10.52 9.55
C TYR A 75 6.42 10.36 9.53
N SER A 76 7.18 11.25 10.19
CA SER A 76 8.65 11.13 10.28
C SER A 76 9.10 9.86 11.01
N VAL A 77 8.40 9.52 12.11
CA VAL A 77 8.64 8.30 12.88
C VAL A 77 8.28 7.07 12.05
N ALA A 78 7.13 7.09 11.37
CA ALA A 78 6.71 6.01 10.49
C ALA A 78 7.66 5.79 9.32
N ILE A 79 8.13 6.85 8.65
CA ILE A 79 9.12 6.78 7.57
C ILE A 79 10.39 6.09 8.08
N THR A 80 10.90 6.52 9.24
CA THR A 80 12.10 5.94 9.85
C THR A 80 11.88 4.45 10.15
N GLY A 81 10.78 4.12 10.84
CA GLY A 81 10.45 2.75 11.19
C GLY A 81 10.28 1.81 9.99
N PHE A 82 9.62 2.24 8.92
CA PHE A 82 9.50 1.43 7.69
C PHE A 82 10.84 1.29 6.96
N LYS A 83 11.68 2.32 6.94
CA LYS A 83 13.03 2.22 6.35
C LYS A 83 13.90 1.24 7.14
N ASP A 84 13.89 1.32 8.47
CA ASP A 84 14.61 0.39 9.33
C ASP A 84 14.09 -1.04 9.17
N PHE A 85 12.76 -1.22 9.07
CA PHE A 85 12.18 -2.53 8.80
C PHE A 85 12.71 -3.11 7.48
N LEU A 86 12.71 -2.34 6.40
CA LEU A 86 13.18 -2.78 5.09
C LEU A 86 14.68 -3.04 5.03
N ALA A 87 15.48 -2.35 5.86
CA ALA A 87 16.91 -2.54 5.96
C ALA A 87 17.27 -3.81 6.76
N ASN A 88 16.58 -4.03 7.88
CA ASN A 88 16.85 -5.15 8.78
C ASN A 88 16.17 -6.45 8.36
N TYR A 89 15.03 -6.35 7.65
CA TYR A 89 14.21 -7.50 7.26
C TYR A 89 13.85 -7.48 5.76
N PRO A 90 14.82 -7.38 4.84
CA PRO A 90 14.56 -7.23 3.40
C PRO A 90 13.89 -8.46 2.77
N SER A 91 14.06 -9.65 3.37
CA SER A 91 13.44 -10.91 2.93
C SER A 91 12.14 -11.24 3.66
N SER A 92 11.68 -10.36 4.56
CA SER A 92 10.46 -10.59 5.30
C SER A 92 9.26 -10.65 4.34
N PRO A 93 8.27 -11.52 4.59
CA PRO A 93 7.03 -11.51 3.81
C PRO A 93 6.19 -10.25 4.08
N LEU A 94 6.59 -9.40 5.03
CA LEU A 94 6.03 -8.06 5.23
C LEU A 94 6.77 -6.96 4.47
N ALA A 95 7.90 -7.24 3.83
CA ALA A 95 8.74 -6.23 3.19
C ALA A 95 8.01 -5.51 2.04
N GLU A 96 7.26 -6.23 1.22
CA GLU A 96 6.41 -5.62 0.17
C GLU A 96 5.35 -4.66 0.74
N ASN A 97 4.76 -5.03 1.89
CA ASN A 97 3.78 -4.19 2.57
C ASN A 97 4.46 -2.97 3.20
N ALA A 98 5.61 -3.16 3.86
CA ALA A 98 6.40 -2.08 4.45
C ALA A 98 6.85 -1.06 3.39
N GLN A 99 7.28 -1.54 2.21
CA GLN A 99 7.63 -0.66 1.10
C GLN A 99 6.42 0.13 0.58
N TYR A 100 5.26 -0.52 0.48
CA TYR A 100 4.01 0.15 0.11
C TYR A 100 3.65 1.24 1.13
N TRP A 101 3.67 0.93 2.43
CA TRP A 101 3.34 1.89 3.48
C TRP A 101 4.36 3.00 3.63
N LEU A 102 5.63 2.74 3.34
CA LEU A 102 6.63 3.79 3.23
C LEU A 102 6.23 4.80 2.13
N GLY A 103 5.79 4.32 0.97
CA GLY A 103 5.28 5.17 -0.10
C GLY A 103 4.04 5.96 0.30
N GLU A 104 3.09 5.30 0.97
CA GLU A 104 1.89 5.96 1.49
C GLU A 104 2.22 7.02 2.53
N THR A 105 3.19 6.75 3.42
CA THR A 105 3.62 7.68 4.45
C THR A 105 4.25 8.91 3.83
N TYR A 106 5.13 8.75 2.83
CA TYR A 106 5.65 9.87 2.06
C TYR A 106 4.55 10.65 1.35
N TYR A 107 3.56 9.96 0.76
CA TYR A 107 2.46 10.60 0.06
C TYR A 107 1.63 11.49 0.98
N VAL A 108 1.25 10.99 2.17
CA VAL A 108 0.48 11.78 3.15
C VAL A 108 1.33 12.85 3.82
N ASN A 109 2.65 12.69 3.87
CA ASN A 109 3.59 13.72 4.30
C ASN A 109 3.94 14.73 3.19
N HIS A 110 3.26 14.66 2.03
CA HIS A 110 3.48 15.52 0.86
C HIS A 110 4.89 15.41 0.22
N GLU A 111 5.66 14.38 0.55
CA GLU A 111 6.97 14.07 -0.04
C GLU A 111 6.80 13.24 -1.32
N TYR A 112 6.17 13.84 -2.34
CA TYR A 112 5.70 13.09 -3.52
C TYR A 112 6.84 12.45 -4.35
N ASP A 113 8.02 13.06 -4.44
CA ASP A 113 9.15 12.44 -5.13
C ASP A 113 9.63 11.16 -4.42
N ALA A 114 9.70 11.18 -3.09
CA ALA A 114 10.04 10.01 -2.28
C ALA A 114 8.95 8.94 -2.35
N ALA A 115 7.68 9.34 -2.31
CA ALA A 115 6.54 8.44 -2.48
C ALA A 115 6.58 7.72 -3.84
N ALA A 116 6.85 8.45 -4.92
CA ALA A 116 6.96 7.86 -6.25
C ALA A 116 8.12 6.85 -6.33
N GLY A 117 9.25 7.15 -5.70
CA GLY A 117 10.36 6.21 -5.55
C GLY A 117 9.95 4.93 -4.80
N ALA A 118 9.27 5.08 -3.67
CA ALA A 118 8.84 3.95 -2.86
C ALA A 118 7.81 3.06 -3.58
N PHE A 119 6.82 3.62 -4.28
CA PHE A 119 5.88 2.82 -5.06
C PHE A 119 6.54 2.13 -6.26
N ARG A 120 7.47 2.79 -6.95
CA ARG A 120 8.28 2.13 -8.00
C ARG A 120 9.05 0.95 -7.45
N ASN A 121 9.63 1.06 -6.26
CA ASN A 121 10.33 -0.05 -5.63
C ASN A 121 9.41 -1.25 -5.37
N VAL A 122 8.13 -1.03 -5.02
CA VAL A 122 7.16 -2.14 -4.91
C VAL A 122 7.03 -2.87 -6.25
N LEU A 123 6.82 -2.13 -7.33
CA LEU A 123 6.62 -2.69 -8.67
C LEU A 123 7.87 -3.37 -9.24
N GLN A 124 9.06 -2.93 -8.85
CA GLN A 124 10.32 -3.50 -9.31
C GLN A 124 10.72 -4.74 -8.51
N LYS A 125 10.60 -4.70 -7.19
CA LYS A 125 11.05 -5.79 -6.31
C LYS A 125 10.00 -6.88 -6.12
N TRP A 126 8.72 -6.51 -6.14
CA TRP A 126 7.60 -7.41 -5.94
C TRP A 126 6.51 -7.22 -7.00
N PRO A 127 6.81 -7.45 -8.30
CA PRO A 127 5.87 -7.24 -9.40
C PRO A 127 4.61 -8.11 -9.28
N ASP A 128 4.71 -9.29 -8.67
CA ASP A 128 3.61 -10.23 -8.45
C ASP A 128 2.91 -10.05 -7.09
N SER A 129 3.32 -9.05 -6.29
CA SER A 129 2.68 -8.83 -5.00
C SER A 129 1.22 -8.43 -5.19
N ARG A 130 0.39 -8.83 -4.22
CA ARG A 130 -0.98 -8.34 -4.08
C ARG A 130 -1.06 -6.82 -3.95
N LYS A 131 0.06 -6.15 -3.59
CA LYS A 131 0.19 -4.70 -3.53
C LYS A 131 0.62 -4.04 -4.84
N ALA A 132 1.03 -4.80 -5.86
CA ALA A 132 1.46 -4.23 -7.13
C ALA A 132 0.37 -3.39 -7.82
N PRO A 133 -0.92 -3.81 -7.89
CA PRO A 133 -1.97 -2.98 -8.48
C PRO A 133 -2.16 -1.66 -7.74
N ASP A 134 -2.21 -1.71 -6.40
CA ASP A 134 -2.38 -0.53 -5.54
C ASP A 134 -1.18 0.40 -5.62
N ALA A 135 0.05 -0.14 -5.59
CA ALA A 135 1.28 0.64 -5.72
C ALA A 135 1.35 1.35 -7.07
N MET A 136 0.90 0.70 -8.17
CA MET A 136 0.89 1.32 -9.48
C MET A 136 -0.16 2.43 -9.60
N LEU A 137 -1.34 2.23 -9.01
CA LEU A 137 -2.35 3.29 -8.88
C LEU A 137 -1.79 4.50 -8.11
N LYS A 138 -1.18 4.23 -6.95
CA LYS A 138 -0.58 5.26 -6.09
C LYS A 138 0.55 5.99 -6.78
N LEU A 139 1.40 5.31 -7.54
CA LEU A 139 2.42 5.93 -8.37
C LEU A 139 1.79 6.89 -9.39
N GLY A 140 0.74 6.46 -10.08
CA GLY A 140 0.01 7.30 -11.04
C GLY A 140 -0.53 8.57 -10.38
N TYR A 141 -1.14 8.46 -9.21
CA TYR A 141 -1.66 9.63 -8.48
C TYR A 141 -0.55 10.53 -7.97
N THR A 142 0.53 9.95 -7.45
CA THR A 142 1.71 10.70 -7.00
C THR A 142 2.32 11.51 -8.15
N GLN A 143 2.38 10.95 -9.35
CA GLN A 143 2.83 11.68 -10.54
C GLN A 143 1.90 12.85 -10.90
N LEU A 144 0.59 12.70 -10.71
CA LEU A 144 -0.37 13.81 -10.90
C LEU A 144 -0.15 14.91 -9.85
N GLU A 145 0.12 14.56 -8.59
CA GLU A 145 0.46 15.54 -7.55
C GLU A 145 1.74 16.32 -7.88
N LEU A 146 2.74 15.62 -8.41
CA LEU A 146 3.99 16.20 -8.96
C LEU A 146 3.79 17.03 -10.24
N LYS A 147 2.56 17.23 -10.71
CA LYS A 147 2.21 17.91 -11.97
C LYS A 147 2.77 17.23 -13.23
N LYS A 148 3.26 16.00 -13.11
CA LYS A 148 3.71 15.14 -14.22
C LYS A 148 2.49 14.46 -14.85
N VAL A 149 1.59 15.27 -15.41
CA VAL A 149 0.25 14.81 -15.85
C VAL A 149 0.35 13.73 -16.93
N ALA A 150 1.25 13.87 -17.90
CA ALA A 150 1.43 12.88 -18.96
C ALA A 150 1.89 11.52 -18.40
N GLU A 151 2.88 11.52 -17.50
CA GLU A 151 3.38 10.32 -16.85
C GLU A 151 2.30 9.68 -15.96
N GLY A 152 1.61 10.47 -15.14
CA GLY A 152 0.54 9.98 -14.27
C GLY A 152 -0.58 9.32 -15.05
N ARG A 153 -1.01 9.92 -16.17
CA ARG A 153 -1.98 9.28 -17.07
C ARG A 153 -1.46 7.95 -17.64
N ALA A 154 -0.23 7.95 -18.15
CA ALA A 154 0.35 6.74 -18.73
C ALA A 154 0.41 5.59 -17.70
N THR A 155 0.83 5.89 -16.47
CA THR A 155 0.83 4.93 -15.37
C THR A 155 -0.58 4.45 -15.03
N LEU A 156 -1.57 5.34 -14.93
CA LEU A 156 -2.96 4.95 -14.66
C LEU A 156 -3.56 4.10 -15.78
N THR A 157 -3.27 4.40 -17.04
CA THR A 157 -3.66 3.55 -18.17
C THR A 157 -3.02 2.17 -18.05
N GLU A 158 -1.76 2.11 -17.65
CA GLU A 158 -1.06 0.85 -17.43
C GLU A 158 -1.67 0.02 -16.30
N VAL A 159 -2.19 0.64 -15.22
CA VAL A 159 -2.98 -0.07 -14.19
C VAL A 159 -4.17 -0.80 -14.82
N THR A 160 -4.94 -0.12 -15.66
CA THR A 160 -6.13 -0.70 -16.31
C THR A 160 -5.77 -1.83 -17.27
N ARG A 161 -4.58 -1.78 -17.87
CA ARG A 161 -4.09 -2.78 -18.82
C ARG A 161 -3.51 -4.00 -18.13
N LYS A 162 -2.71 -3.81 -17.08
CA LYS A 162 -2.02 -4.89 -16.36
C LYS A 162 -2.90 -5.57 -15.31
N PHE A 163 -3.80 -4.83 -14.68
CA PHE A 163 -4.62 -5.32 -13.58
C PHE A 163 -6.12 -5.11 -13.82
N PRO A 164 -6.69 -5.52 -14.98
CA PRO A 164 -8.03 -5.12 -15.42
C PRO A 164 -9.16 -5.49 -14.45
N ASN A 165 -9.00 -6.56 -13.67
CA ASN A 165 -10.01 -7.04 -12.72
C ASN A 165 -9.80 -6.51 -11.28
N SER A 166 -8.76 -5.70 -11.05
CA SER A 166 -8.46 -5.14 -9.74
C SER A 166 -9.32 -3.93 -9.42
N GLU A 167 -9.52 -3.65 -8.14
CA GLU A 167 -10.14 -2.40 -7.72
C GLU A 167 -9.30 -1.19 -8.12
N ALA A 168 -7.98 -1.33 -8.12
CA ALA A 168 -7.04 -0.33 -8.62
C ALA A 168 -7.33 0.09 -10.07
N ALA A 169 -7.66 -0.86 -10.96
CA ALA A 169 -8.02 -0.54 -12.35
C ALA A 169 -9.34 0.25 -12.46
N LYS A 170 -10.32 -0.06 -11.61
CA LYS A 170 -11.58 0.70 -11.58
C LYS A 170 -11.33 2.16 -11.19
N LEU A 171 -10.53 2.37 -10.14
CA LEU A 171 -10.15 3.71 -9.67
C LEU A 171 -9.28 4.45 -10.69
N ALA A 172 -8.33 3.77 -11.32
CA ALA A 172 -7.50 4.36 -12.36
C ALA A 172 -8.34 4.84 -13.55
N SER A 173 -9.32 4.03 -13.97
CA SER A 173 -10.27 4.41 -15.02
C SER A 173 -11.10 5.63 -14.64
N GLU A 174 -11.62 5.67 -13.41
CA GLU A 174 -12.33 6.84 -12.87
C GLU A 174 -11.45 8.09 -12.91
N ARG A 175 -10.20 7.96 -12.45
CA ARG A 175 -9.27 9.09 -12.41
C ARG A 175 -8.92 9.60 -13.80
N LEU A 176 -8.71 8.70 -14.77
CA LEU A 176 -8.41 9.04 -16.16
C LEU A 176 -9.55 9.83 -16.84
N ARG A 177 -10.81 9.60 -16.45
CA ARG A 177 -11.94 10.40 -16.96
C ARG A 177 -11.89 11.85 -16.47
N ARG A 178 -11.43 12.05 -15.22
CA ARG A 178 -11.37 13.37 -14.57
C ARG A 178 -10.15 14.20 -14.96
N VAL A 179 -9.11 13.54 -15.44
CA VAL A 179 -7.92 14.21 -15.98
C VAL A 179 -7.99 14.00 -17.49
N PRO A 180 -8.53 14.91 -18.32
CA PRO A 180 -8.57 14.74 -19.78
C PRO A 180 -7.19 14.96 -20.42
N PRO A 181 -6.93 14.41 -21.62
CA PRO A 181 -5.69 14.69 -22.33
C PRO A 181 -5.69 16.17 -22.69
N ARG A 182 -4.58 16.85 -22.42
CA ARG A 182 -4.38 18.25 -22.85
C ARG A 182 -4.05 18.27 -24.33
#